data_AF-A0AAU2HYM1-F1
#
_entry.id   AF-A0AAU2HYM1-F1
#
_cell.length_a   1.000
_cell.length_b   1.000
_cell.length_c   1.000
_cell.angle_alpha   90.00
_cell.angle_beta   90.00
_cell.angle_gamma   90.00
#
_symmetry.space_group_name_H-M   'P 1'
#
loop_
_entity.id
_entity.type
_entity.pdbx_description
1 polymer ?
#
loop_
_entity_poly.entity_id
_entity_poly.type
_entity_poly.pdbx_seq_one_letter_code
_entity_poly.pdbx_strand_id
1 'polypeptide(L)'
;MSTVEPGTDRLLVAELVGLLNDAEHYDGPGSTPDSRLAYLDRRASLLYRLVDALGDESSRYLAQDAEDRAEDVRARADALARECGDPPPAPRQLQ
;
A
#
# COMPACT_ATOMS: atom_id res chain seq x y z
N MET A 1 -25.91 -13.27 -6.91
CA MET A 1 -26.06 -12.29 -5.81
C MET A 1 -25.19 -12.78 -4.69
N SER A 2 -24.02 -12.16 -4.48
CA SER A 2 -23.13 -12.53 -3.38
C SER A 2 -23.71 -11.98 -2.09
N THR A 3 -24.00 -12.87 -1.13
CA THR A 3 -24.33 -12.51 0.25
C THR A 3 -23.05 -12.03 0.92
N VAL A 4 -22.81 -10.72 0.87
CA VAL A 4 -21.72 -10.12 1.64
C VAL A 4 -22.14 -10.12 3.10
N GLU A 5 -21.38 -10.83 3.93
CA GLU A 5 -21.65 -10.94 5.37
C GLU A 5 -21.50 -9.54 6.01
N PRO A 6 -22.48 -9.09 6.82
CA PRO A 6 -22.50 -7.72 7.39
C PRO A 6 -21.32 -7.40 8.32
N GLY A 7 -20.53 -8.40 8.73
CA GLY A 7 -19.28 -8.22 9.46
C GLY A 7 -18.11 -7.76 8.58
N THR A 8 -18.09 -8.17 7.31
CA THR A 8 -17.02 -7.85 6.35
C THR A 8 -17.06 -6.37 5.96
N ASP A 9 -18.26 -5.81 5.79
CA ASP A 9 -18.44 -4.40 5.42
C ASP A 9 -17.94 -3.46 6.53
N ARG A 10 -18.23 -3.77 7.79
CA ARG A 10 -17.75 -2.96 8.93
C ARG A 10 -16.23 -2.95 9.03
N LEU A 11 -15.59 -4.08 8.73
CA LEU A 11 -14.14 -4.18 8.74
C LEU A 11 -13.51 -3.39 7.58
N LEU A 12 -14.08 -3.49 6.37
CA LEU A 12 -13.64 -2.70 5.20
C LEU A 12 -13.78 -1.19 5.44
N VAL A 13 -14.89 -0.77 6.05
CA VAL A 13 -15.10 0.64 6.41
C VAL A 13 -14.10 1.10 7.46
N ALA A 14 -13.81 0.29 8.48
CA ALA A 14 -12.81 0.62 9.50
C ALA A 14 -11.40 0.74 8.90
N GLU A 15 -11.03 -0.17 8.00
CA GLU A 15 -9.75 -0.10 7.25
C GLU A 15 -9.68 1.13 6.34
N LEU A 16 -10.78 1.48 5.67
CA LEU A 16 -10.86 2.70 4.86
C LEU A 16 -10.67 3.96 5.70
N VAL A 17 -11.32 4.03 6.86
CA VAL A 17 -11.16 5.15 7.79
C VAL A 17 -9.72 5.23 8.32
N GLY A 18 -9.12 4.08 8.66
CA GLY A 18 -7.70 4.02 9.04
C GLY A 18 -6.78 4.52 7.92
N LEU A 19 -7.05 4.11 6.68
CA LEU A 19 -6.28 4.56 5.52
C LEU A 19 -6.41 6.07 5.29
N LEU A 20 -7.61 6.64 5.45
CA LEU A 20 -7.84 8.08 5.31
C LEU A 20 -7.10 8.88 6.39
N ASN A 21 -7.02 8.37 7.61
CA ASN A 21 -6.19 8.97 8.66
C ASN A 21 -4.70 8.86 8.34
N ASP A 22 -4.24 7.72 7.82
CA ASP A 22 -2.83 7.57 7.45
C ASP A 22 -2.44 8.46 6.25
N ALA A 23 -3.39 8.85 5.39
CA ALA A 23 -3.14 9.66 4.21
C ALA A 23 -2.57 11.06 4.54
N GLU A 24 -2.91 11.66 5.68
CA GLU A 24 -2.34 12.95 6.10
C GLU A 24 -0.83 12.87 6.37
N HIS A 25 -0.34 11.67 6.71
CA HIS A 25 1.05 11.41 7.05
C HIS A 25 1.88 10.97 5.84
N TYR A 26 1.25 10.63 4.71
CA TYR A 26 1.94 10.10 3.53
C TYR A 26 3.02 11.05 2.99
N ASP A 27 2.69 12.33 2.83
CA ASP A 27 3.63 13.40 2.44
C ASP A 27 3.80 14.46 3.54
N GLY A 28 3.39 14.13 4.76
CA GLY A 28 3.50 15.01 5.91
C GLY A 28 4.93 15.19 6.41
N PRO A 29 5.17 16.19 7.27
CA PRO A 29 6.43 16.35 7.98
C PRO A 29 6.81 15.07 8.73
N GLY A 30 8.04 14.59 8.53
CA GLY A 30 8.53 13.36 9.15
C GLY A 30 8.17 12.07 8.40
N SER A 31 7.54 12.17 7.23
CA SER A 31 7.31 11.02 6.35
C SER A 31 8.64 10.39 5.92
N THR A 32 8.77 9.09 6.12
CA THR A 32 9.91 8.27 5.72
C THR A 32 9.54 7.39 4.53
N PRO A 33 10.54 6.88 3.78
CA PRO A 33 10.28 5.86 2.75
C PRO A 33 9.47 4.68 3.31
N ASP A 34 9.80 4.20 4.51
CA ASP A 34 9.08 3.09 5.14
C ASP A 34 7.62 3.41 5.46
N SER A 35 7.32 4.62 5.98
CA SER A 35 5.93 5.01 6.26
C SER A 35 5.13 5.16 4.97
N ARG A 36 5.74 5.69 3.89
CA ARG A 36 5.11 5.76 2.57
C ARG A 36 4.81 4.39 2.00
N LEU A 37 5.76 3.45 2.08
CA LEU A 37 5.56 2.07 1.65
C LEU A 37 4.43 1.39 2.42
N ALA A 38 4.43 1.51 3.75
CA ALA A 38 3.41 0.92 4.59
C ALA A 38 2.00 1.48 4.31
N TYR A 39 1.89 2.75 3.91
CA TYR A 39 0.64 3.36 3.46
C TYR A 39 0.21 2.81 2.09
N LEU A 40 1.12 2.78 1.11
CA LEU A 40 0.81 2.35 -0.26
C LEU A 40 0.43 0.86 -0.32
N ASP A 41 1.14 -0.01 0.41
CA ASP A 41 0.84 -1.44 0.47
C ASP A 41 -0.55 -1.68 1.11
N ARG A 42 -0.92 -0.91 2.15
CA ARG A 42 -2.26 -0.97 2.76
C ARG A 42 -3.33 -0.44 1.81
N ARG A 43 -3.06 0.65 1.08
CA ARG A 43 -3.96 1.21 0.07
C ARG A 43 -4.26 0.19 -1.04
N ALA A 44 -3.22 -0.43 -1.61
CA ALA A 44 -3.37 -1.45 -2.65
C ALA A 44 -4.20 -2.64 -2.14
N SER A 45 -3.85 -3.18 -0.96
CA SER A 45 -4.54 -4.31 -0.35
C SER A 45 -6.04 -4.04 -0.13
N LEU A 46 -6.39 -2.86 0.41
CA LEU A 46 -7.78 -2.48 0.61
C LEU A 46 -8.55 -2.35 -0.70
N LEU A 47 -7.94 -1.75 -1.73
CA LEU A 47 -8.56 -1.56 -3.04
C LEU A 47 -8.82 -2.88 -3.74
N TYR A 48 -7.90 -3.86 -3.67
CA TYR A 48 -8.18 -5.20 -4.19
C TYR A 48 -9.34 -5.89 -3.46
N ARG A 49 -9.42 -5.75 -2.14
CA ARG A 49 -10.56 -6.28 -1.38
C ARG A 49 -11.88 -5.62 -1.76
N LEU A 50 -11.87 -4.33 -2.13
CA LEU A 50 -13.05 -3.63 -2.65
C LEU A 50 -13.44 -4.13 -4.05
N VAL A 51 -12.46 -4.42 -4.92
CA VAL A 51 -12.72 -5.08 -6.21
C VAL A 51 -13.41 -6.42 -5.98
N ASP A 52 -12.90 -7.24 -5.06
CA ASP A 52 -13.46 -8.56 -4.77
C ASP A 52 -14.86 -8.48 -4.13
N ALA A 53 -15.10 -7.49 -3.27
CA ALA A 53 -16.36 -7.33 -2.55
C ALA A 53 -17.47 -6.69 -3.41
N LEU A 54 -17.13 -5.70 -4.25
CA LEU A 54 -18.09 -4.85 -4.95
C LEU A 54 -18.08 -5.04 -6.47
N GLY A 55 -17.07 -5.72 -7.02
CA GLY A 55 -16.85 -5.79 -8.47
C GLY A 55 -16.47 -4.44 -9.09
N ASP A 56 -16.00 -3.48 -8.28
CA ASP A 56 -15.61 -2.16 -8.76
C ASP A 56 -14.26 -2.20 -9.48
N GLU A 57 -14.29 -2.23 -10.80
CA GLU A 57 -13.09 -2.24 -11.63
C GLU A 57 -12.24 -0.96 -11.49
N SER A 58 -12.85 0.17 -11.11
CA SER A 58 -12.13 1.43 -10.86
C SER A 58 -11.11 1.27 -9.72
N SER A 59 -11.49 0.50 -8.69
CA SER A 59 -10.60 0.17 -7.58
C SER A 59 -9.39 -0.65 -8.02
N ARG A 60 -9.48 -1.44 -9.10
CA ARG A 60 -8.33 -2.20 -9.64
C ARG A 60 -7.25 -1.27 -10.18
N TYR A 61 -7.64 -0.25 -10.95
CA TYR A 61 -6.68 0.75 -11.45
C TYR A 61 -6.01 1.53 -10.33
N LEU A 62 -6.77 1.88 -9.28
CA LEU A 62 -6.21 2.58 -8.12
C LEU A 62 -5.28 1.69 -7.29
N ALA A 63 -5.54 0.38 -7.24
CA ALA A 63 -4.65 -0.57 -6.57
C ALA A 63 -3.30 -0.66 -7.30
N GLN A 64 -3.33 -0.76 -8.63
CA GLN A 64 -2.13 -0.74 -9.47
C GLN A 64 -1.34 0.57 -9.33
N ASP A 65 -2.01 1.73 -9.33
CA ASP A 65 -1.35 3.02 -9.05
C ASP A 65 -0.65 3.04 -7.68
N ALA A 66 -1.25 2.39 -6.67
CA ALA A 66 -0.61 2.29 -5.35
C ALA A 66 0.64 1.37 -5.38
N GLU A 67 0.58 0.25 -6.10
CA GLU A 67 1.71 -0.67 -6.29
C GLU A 67 2.87 0.00 -7.05
N ASP A 68 2.57 0.68 -8.16
CA ASP A 68 3.56 1.39 -8.99
C ASP A 68 4.31 2.46 -8.16
N ARG A 69 3.58 3.21 -7.34
CA ARG A 69 4.19 4.18 -6.41
C ARG A 69 5.03 3.50 -5.33
N ALA A 70 4.61 2.33 -4.85
CA ALA A 70 5.38 1.58 -3.86
C ALA A 70 6.69 1.08 -4.47
N GLU A 71 6.68 0.66 -5.73
CA GLU A 71 7.88 0.30 -6.47
C GLU A 71 8.82 1.51 -6.65
N ASP A 72 8.31 2.69 -7.02
CA ASP A 72 9.11 3.92 -7.11
C ASP A 72 9.76 4.28 -5.76
N VAL A 73 9.02 4.19 -4.65
CA VAL A 73 9.58 4.47 -3.31
C VAL A 73 10.68 3.47 -2.95
N ARG A 74 10.50 2.18 -3.24
CA ARG A 74 11.55 1.14 -3.03
C ARG A 74 12.78 1.44 -3.87
N ALA A 75 12.60 1.74 -5.16
CA ALA A 75 13.69 2.04 -6.08
C ALA A 75 14.50 3.27 -5.63
N ARG A 76 13.83 4.32 -5.14
CA ARG A 76 14.49 5.52 -4.60
C ARG A 76 15.22 5.25 -3.29
N ALA A 77 14.63 4.46 -2.39
CA ALA A 77 15.29 4.08 -1.15
C ALA A 77 16.56 3.26 -1.42
N ASP A 78 16.49 2.31 -2.34
CA ASP A 78 17.64 1.51 -2.77
C ASP A 78 18.72 2.37 -3.46
N ALA A 79 18.32 3.35 -4.28
CA ALA A 79 19.26 4.28 -4.90
C ALA A 79 20.00 5.11 -3.85
N LEU A 80 19.27 5.65 -2.87
CA LEU A 80 19.85 6.43 -1.78
C LEU A 80 20.80 5.58 -0.92
N ALA A 81 20.42 4.35 -0.57
CA ALA A 81 21.28 3.43 0.19
C ALA A 81 22.61 3.20 -0.54
N ARG A 82 22.58 3.00 -1.86
CA ARG A 82 23.80 2.87 -2.68
C ARG A 82 24.64 4.13 -2.68
N GLU A 83 24.03 5.31 -2.75
CA GLU A 83 24.74 6.60 -2.67
C GLU A 83 25.40 6.81 -1.29
N CYS A 84 24.75 6.37 -0.20
CA CYS A 84 25.31 6.43 1.15
C CYS A 84 26.40 5.38 1.42
N GLY A 85 26.64 4.46 0.48
CA GLY A 85 27.62 3.39 0.64
C GLY A 85 27.13 2.21 1.48
N ASP A 86 25.81 2.08 1.67
CA ASP A 86 25.24 0.93 2.35
C ASP A 86 25.48 -0.33 1.52
N PRO A 87 25.94 -1.43 2.15
CA PRO A 87 26.11 -2.68 1.44
C PRO A 87 24.75 -3.16 0.90
N PRO A 88 24.70 -3.71 -0.33
CA PRO A 88 23.45 -4.20 -0.89
C PRO A 88 22.83 -5.26 0.02
N PRO A 89 21.48 -5.30 0.14
CA PRO A 89 20.83 -6.32 0.95
C PRO A 89 21.20 -7.72 0.43
N ALA A 90 21.43 -8.65 1.35
CA ALA A 90 21.75 -10.02 0.99
C ALA A 90 20.64 -10.59 0.07
N PRO A 91 20.99 -11.34 -0.98
CA PRO A 91 20.01 -11.88 -1.91
C PRO A 91 18.97 -12.72 -1.15
N ARG A 92 17.68 -12.42 -1.37
CA ARG A 92 16.57 -13.18 -0.78
C ARG A 92 16.71 -14.63 -1.21
N GLN A 93 17.01 -15.50 -0.25
CA GLN A 93 16.87 -16.94 -0.41
C GLN A 93 15.38 -17.22 -0.54
N LEU A 94 14.91 -17.47 -1.76
CA LEU A 94 13.57 -18.00 -2.00
C LEU A 94 13.55 -19.44 -1.44
N GLN A 95 12.91 -19.63 -0.30
CA GLN A 95 12.50 -20.94 0.21
C GLN A 95 11.09 -21.25 -0.26
#